data_AF-U6MU63-F1
#
_entry.id   AF-U6MU63-F1
#
_cell.length_a   1.000
_cell.length_b   1.000
_cell.length_c   1.000
_cell.angle_alpha   90.00
_cell.angle_beta   90.00
_cell.angle_gamma   90.00
#
_symmetry.space_group_name_H-M   'P 1'
#
loop_
_entity.id
_entity.type
_entity.pdbx_description
1 polymer ?
#
loop_
_entity_poly.entity_id
_entity_poly.type
_entity_poly.pdbx_seq_one_letter_code
_entity_poly.pdbx_strand_id
1 'polypeptide(L)'
;MQIFEIARIQIKSNALTTVHSFLYSFAYSVASPHSSALSLCFTGSTLTDTDKTLFALRSVHVPEEEAAKLEKLAPAIDGFQAALDAAESMLIRTKKAMKIDAEMLVTSLARRTSDLFKQFMISAPFDGSSFKFEAATAFGILEGFKADLNKLAASREELSPILEFFGIEYHSNRDLEQMESDIDKLWDVWSLKNDWDEAWESMSSKPFYSLNVPEIYAQGDAFFNRLFKIKEGRDWPIWRRIQHELEQVIQALPLVTNLLDPAIRDRHWDRIKAEVAEGFDQRSREFTLKSVFHLELLRRSDLVSRLTEEARKEFKIEAALNEIISVWSSLELKIVPYKTNMLRVETDEDLLSTLEEHLLSLSTIKNDQFHVPFKDIVTYWESTLSVIAELLELLQQVQRQWAYLENVFRGSEDIRILLPQEATLFDRTDRLFFYTLLNFQQASTLVNACSQPNIKEELRLMNDDLEAIQKSLDDYLERKRQEFPRFYFVSNSDMLEILGDARDPEKAQNYIKKCFQGIKSLDLVAPVQSTSEGSYKAFASIDQECKSFVFYYTERGFTRPVEPLQEDVETNAGKQMALHRVKERDSSLFQDRYLLKGV
;
A
#
# COMPACT_ATOMS: atom_id res chain seq x y z
N MET A 1 75.70 7.82 6.20
CA MET A 1 76.42 8.01 4.93
C MET A 1 77.64 8.93 5.03
N GLN A 2 77.55 10.16 5.57
CA GLN A 2 78.71 11.08 5.60
C GLN A 2 79.96 10.52 6.30
N ILE A 3 79.83 9.72 7.36
CA ILE A 3 80.97 9.04 8.02
C ILE A 3 81.55 7.93 7.14
N PHE A 4 80.72 7.24 6.36
CA PHE A 4 81.15 6.22 5.38
C PHE A 4 81.84 6.87 4.18
N GLU A 5 81.33 8.01 3.69
CA GLU A 5 81.96 8.82 2.65
C GLU A 5 83.31 9.37 3.15
N ILE A 6 83.35 9.92 4.36
CA ILE A 6 84.57 10.48 4.97
C ILE A 6 85.60 9.37 5.20
N ALA A 7 85.22 8.21 5.75
CA ALA A 7 86.15 7.08 5.90
C ALA A 7 86.63 6.55 4.55
N ARG A 8 85.76 6.45 3.55
CA ARG A 8 86.11 6.03 2.18
C ARG A 8 87.02 7.05 1.48
N ILE A 9 86.81 8.35 1.71
CA ILE A 9 87.62 9.45 1.18
C ILE A 9 88.96 9.54 1.92
N GLN A 10 89.01 9.36 3.24
CA GLN A 10 90.25 9.38 4.03
C GLN A 10 91.14 8.18 3.68
N ILE A 11 90.55 6.99 3.51
CA ILE A 11 91.26 5.76 3.13
C ILE A 11 91.72 5.82 1.68
N LYS A 12 90.87 6.31 0.75
CA LYS A 12 91.30 6.58 -0.63
C LYS A 12 92.36 7.67 -0.69
N SER A 13 92.26 8.73 0.11
CA SER A 13 93.22 9.84 0.14
C SER A 13 94.59 9.37 0.61
N ASN A 14 94.67 8.66 1.74
CA ASN A 14 95.94 8.14 2.26
C ASN A 14 96.53 7.04 1.37
N ALA A 15 95.70 6.15 0.81
CA ALA A 15 96.16 5.15 -0.15
C ALA A 15 96.61 5.80 -1.46
N LEU A 16 95.89 6.80 -1.99
CA LEU A 16 96.29 7.52 -3.19
C LEU A 16 97.53 8.38 -2.96
N THR A 17 97.72 9.05 -1.82
CA THR A 17 98.96 9.83 -1.60
C THR A 17 100.17 8.92 -1.50
N THR A 18 100.02 7.74 -0.90
CA THR A 18 101.11 6.75 -0.80
C THR A 18 101.39 6.10 -2.16
N VAL A 19 100.35 5.75 -2.93
CA VAL A 19 100.46 5.22 -4.30
C VAL A 19 100.97 6.30 -5.27
N HIS A 20 100.56 7.56 -5.12
CA HIS A 20 101.00 8.68 -5.94
C HIS A 20 102.45 9.03 -5.62
N SER A 21 102.87 9.08 -4.35
CA SER A 21 104.29 9.28 -4.00
C SER A 21 105.16 8.14 -4.52
N PHE A 22 104.65 6.91 -4.51
CA PHE A 22 105.35 5.75 -5.05
C PHE A 22 105.41 5.77 -6.57
N LEU A 23 104.31 6.04 -7.27
CA LEU A 23 104.27 6.19 -8.73
C LEU A 23 105.11 7.39 -9.19
N TYR A 24 105.19 8.47 -8.40
CA TYR A 24 106.03 9.62 -8.68
C TYR A 24 107.51 9.28 -8.50
N SER A 25 107.88 8.59 -7.42
CA SER A 25 109.24 8.05 -7.20
C SER A 25 109.64 7.01 -8.25
N PHE A 26 108.69 6.17 -8.67
CA PHE A 26 108.85 5.13 -9.68
C PHE A 26 109.00 5.74 -11.08
N ALA A 27 108.15 6.69 -11.46
CA ALA A 27 108.25 7.43 -12.72
C ALA A 27 109.55 8.24 -12.81
N TYR A 28 110.01 8.84 -11.70
CA TYR A 28 111.29 9.54 -11.64
C TYR A 28 112.50 8.60 -11.78
N SER A 29 112.37 7.34 -11.32
CA SER A 29 113.40 6.31 -11.44
C SER A 29 113.46 5.67 -12.83
N VAL A 30 112.33 5.61 -13.55
CA VAL A 30 112.20 4.93 -14.86
C VAL A 30 112.51 5.88 -16.05
N ALA A 31 112.52 7.20 -15.85
CA ALA A 31 112.71 8.18 -16.92
C ALA A 31 114.16 8.41 -17.42
N SER A 32 115.10 7.47 -17.19
CA SER A 32 116.45 7.52 -17.78
C SER A 32 116.52 6.63 -19.03
N PRO A 33 116.96 7.13 -20.20
CA PRO A 33 116.78 6.43 -21.46
C PRO A 33 117.98 5.53 -21.76
N HIS A 34 118.08 4.35 -21.14
CA HIS A 34 118.73 3.19 -21.75
C HIS A 34 118.40 1.87 -21.02
N SER A 35 118.33 0.82 -21.84
CA SER A 35 118.42 -0.60 -21.47
C SER A 35 117.13 -1.32 -21.06
N SER A 36 116.63 -2.06 -22.05
CA SER A 36 115.97 -3.37 -22.12
C SER A 36 116.03 -4.38 -20.95
N ALA A 37 116.48 -4.03 -19.74
CA ALA A 37 116.57 -4.94 -18.59
C ALA A 37 115.31 -4.97 -17.71
N LEU A 38 114.44 -3.95 -17.79
CA LEU A 38 113.23 -3.85 -16.95
C LEU A 38 112.03 -4.69 -17.43
N SER A 39 112.11 -5.33 -18.60
CA SER A 39 110.99 -6.14 -19.15
C SER A 39 110.81 -7.49 -18.48
N LEU A 40 111.78 -7.99 -17.69
CA LEU A 40 111.77 -9.34 -17.11
C LEU A 40 111.41 -9.39 -15.62
N CYS A 41 111.35 -8.26 -14.92
CA CYS A 41 110.94 -8.22 -13.50
C CYS A 41 109.42 -8.15 -13.29
N PHE A 42 108.62 -8.12 -14.37
CA PHE A 42 107.17 -7.93 -14.29
C PHE A 42 106.34 -9.22 -14.15
N THR A 43 106.98 -10.40 -14.13
CA THR A 43 106.29 -11.66 -13.84
C THR A 43 106.67 -12.12 -12.44
N GLY A 44 105.71 -12.05 -11.50
CA GLY A 44 105.86 -12.36 -10.09
C GLY A 44 106.22 -13.81 -9.77
N SER A 45 107.44 -14.20 -10.07
CA SER A 45 108.11 -15.37 -9.50
C SER A 45 109.32 -14.86 -8.72
N THR A 46 109.36 -15.15 -7.42
CA THR A 46 110.51 -14.91 -6.54
C THR A 46 111.79 -15.35 -7.24
N LEU A 47 112.74 -14.42 -7.41
CA LEU A 47 114.11 -14.72 -7.85
C LEU A 47 114.70 -15.76 -6.90
N THR A 48 114.72 -17.03 -7.31
CA THR A 48 115.45 -18.07 -6.58
C THR A 48 116.95 -17.79 -6.68
N ASP A 49 117.73 -18.20 -5.68
CA ASP A 49 119.19 -17.96 -5.60
C ASP A 49 120.00 -18.40 -6.85
N THR A 50 119.37 -19.16 -7.75
CA THR A 50 119.89 -19.52 -9.07
C THR A 50 120.02 -18.33 -10.04
N ASP A 51 119.12 -17.34 -10.00
CA ASP A 51 119.14 -16.23 -10.97
C ASP A 51 120.18 -15.15 -10.63
N LYS A 52 120.54 -15.01 -9.34
CA LYS A 52 121.68 -14.20 -8.89
C LYS A 52 123.01 -14.75 -9.42
N THR A 53 123.13 -16.08 -9.56
CA THR A 53 124.35 -16.71 -10.10
C THR A 53 124.46 -16.62 -11.63
N LEU A 54 123.34 -16.55 -12.35
CA LEU A 54 123.33 -16.41 -13.81
C LEU A 54 123.72 -15.00 -14.27
N PHE A 55 123.40 -13.96 -13.50
CA PHE A 55 123.85 -12.59 -13.76
C PHE A 55 125.35 -12.36 -13.46
N ALA A 56 125.97 -13.17 -12.62
CA ALA A 56 127.41 -13.08 -12.34
C ALA A 56 128.30 -13.65 -13.46
N LEU A 57 127.76 -14.50 -14.34
CA LEU A 57 128.49 -15.22 -15.39
C LEU A 57 128.53 -14.50 -16.75
N ARG A 58 127.75 -13.43 -16.93
CA ARG A 58 127.82 -12.53 -18.09
C ARG A 58 128.16 -11.14 -17.57
N SER A 59 129.37 -10.67 -17.85
CA SER A 59 129.90 -9.36 -17.52
C SER A 59 129.11 -8.22 -18.19
N VAL A 60 127.89 -7.97 -17.70
CA VAL A 60 127.12 -6.75 -17.95
C VAL A 60 127.45 -5.81 -16.81
N HIS A 61 128.23 -4.77 -17.11
CA HIS A 61 128.58 -3.72 -16.15
C HIS A 61 127.33 -2.85 -15.93
N VAL A 62 126.61 -3.10 -14.82
CA VAL A 62 125.50 -2.24 -14.39
C VAL A 62 126.12 -0.94 -13.85
N PRO A 63 125.76 0.24 -14.39
CA PRO A 63 126.23 1.52 -13.87
C PRO A 63 125.92 1.66 -12.37
N GLU A 64 126.86 2.18 -11.59
CA GLU A 64 126.74 2.29 -10.12
C GLU A 64 125.49 3.08 -9.67
N GLU A 65 125.01 4.02 -10.51
CA GLU A 65 123.73 4.73 -10.33
C GLU A 65 122.48 3.86 -10.51
N GLU A 66 122.49 2.89 -11.43
CA GLU A 66 121.34 2.00 -11.70
C GLU A 66 121.28 0.86 -10.68
N ALA A 67 122.44 0.34 -10.24
CA ALA A 67 122.53 -0.61 -9.14
C ALA A 67 122.02 0.00 -7.81
N ALA A 68 122.40 1.25 -7.51
CA ALA A 68 121.90 1.97 -6.33
C ALA A 68 120.39 2.30 -6.40
N LYS A 69 119.83 2.49 -7.60
CA LYS A 69 118.37 2.64 -7.80
C LYS A 69 117.64 1.31 -7.61
N LEU A 70 118.19 0.19 -8.09
CA LEU A 70 117.64 -1.15 -7.90
C LEU A 70 117.66 -1.58 -6.42
N GLU A 71 118.75 -1.26 -5.71
CA GLU A 71 118.92 -1.55 -4.28
C GLU A 71 117.97 -0.71 -3.40
N LYS A 72 117.59 0.50 -3.85
CA LYS A 72 116.53 1.32 -3.22
C LYS A 72 115.11 0.88 -3.59
N LEU A 73 114.93 0.19 -4.71
CA LEU A 73 113.61 -0.25 -5.20
C LEU A 73 113.09 -1.46 -4.41
N ALA A 74 113.95 -2.40 -4.05
CA ALA A 74 113.58 -3.57 -3.24
C ALA A 74 112.93 -3.21 -1.88
N PRO A 75 113.54 -2.37 -1.01
CA PRO A 75 112.91 -1.96 0.25
C PRO A 75 111.69 -1.06 0.04
N ALA A 76 111.58 -0.37 -1.09
CA ALA A 76 110.39 0.40 -1.44
C ALA A 76 109.21 -0.52 -1.83
N ILE A 77 109.46 -1.58 -2.62
CA ILE A 77 108.47 -2.61 -2.95
C ILE A 77 108.06 -3.37 -1.70
N ASP A 78 109.00 -3.77 -0.84
CA ASP A 78 108.70 -4.42 0.44
C ASP A 78 107.87 -3.51 1.37
N GLY A 79 108.18 -2.20 1.41
CA GLY A 79 107.39 -1.21 2.14
C GLY A 79 105.98 -1.02 1.58
N PHE A 80 105.81 -1.07 0.25
CA PHE A 80 104.49 -1.02 -0.39
C PHE A 80 103.67 -2.29 -0.15
N GLN A 81 104.32 -3.47 -0.22
CA GLN A 81 103.70 -4.76 0.10
C GLN A 81 103.23 -4.78 1.57
N ALA A 82 104.07 -4.34 2.50
CA ALA A 82 103.71 -4.22 3.91
C ALA A 82 102.56 -3.22 4.15
N ALA A 83 102.52 -2.11 3.39
CA ALA A 83 101.42 -1.14 3.45
C ALA A 83 100.11 -1.73 2.88
N LEU A 84 100.19 -2.53 1.81
CA LEU A 84 99.06 -3.27 1.26
C LEU A 84 98.52 -4.31 2.26
N ASP A 85 99.41 -5.10 2.88
CA ASP A 85 99.03 -6.11 3.88
C ASP A 85 98.41 -5.47 5.13
N ALA A 86 98.94 -4.31 5.56
CA ALA A 86 98.38 -3.53 6.65
C ALA A 86 97.01 -2.93 6.29
N ALA A 87 96.86 -2.41 5.07
CA ALA A 87 95.60 -1.89 4.57
C ALA A 87 94.54 -3.00 4.44
N GLU A 88 94.91 -4.18 3.92
CA GLU A 88 94.05 -5.35 3.81
C GLU A 88 93.61 -5.84 5.21
N SER A 89 94.55 -5.94 6.15
CA SER A 89 94.26 -6.28 7.55
C SER A 89 93.30 -5.29 8.22
N MET A 90 93.46 -4.00 7.94
CA MET A 90 92.55 -2.95 8.43
C MET A 90 91.16 -3.04 7.77
N LEU A 91 91.09 -3.33 6.47
CA LEU A 91 89.85 -3.53 5.73
C LEU A 91 89.07 -4.74 6.25
N ILE A 92 89.75 -5.85 6.56
CA ILE A 92 89.14 -7.04 7.16
C ILE A 92 88.57 -6.73 8.54
N ARG A 93 89.33 -6.02 9.40
CA ARG A 93 88.86 -5.64 10.75
C ARG A 93 87.65 -4.70 10.69
N THR A 94 87.71 -3.67 9.85
CA THR A 94 86.62 -2.70 9.70
C THR A 94 85.37 -3.32 9.07
N LYS A 95 85.52 -4.19 8.06
CA LYS A 95 84.40 -4.96 7.47
C LYS A 95 83.72 -5.85 8.52
N LYS A 96 84.49 -6.49 9.40
CA LYS A 96 83.95 -7.31 10.49
C LYS A 96 83.21 -6.48 11.53
N ALA A 97 83.75 -5.32 11.92
CA ALA A 97 83.08 -4.40 12.84
C ALA A 97 81.76 -3.86 12.26
N MET A 98 81.78 -3.41 11.00
CA MET A 98 80.58 -2.92 10.30
C MET A 98 79.51 -3.98 10.14
N LYS A 99 79.90 -5.26 9.93
CA LYS A 99 78.96 -6.38 9.90
C LYS A 99 78.26 -6.56 11.26
N ILE A 100 79.00 -6.49 12.36
CA ILE A 100 78.43 -6.58 13.72
C ILE A 100 77.48 -5.41 13.99
N ASP A 101 77.86 -4.19 13.59
CA ASP A 101 77.00 -3.01 13.73
C ASP A 101 75.69 -3.15 12.92
N ALA A 102 75.76 -3.69 11.70
CA ALA A 102 74.59 -3.98 10.88
C ALA A 102 73.67 -5.05 11.52
N GLU A 103 74.24 -6.12 12.08
CA GLU A 103 73.50 -7.15 12.82
C GLU A 103 72.81 -6.59 14.08
N MET A 104 73.48 -5.69 14.80
CA MET A 104 72.88 -4.98 15.94
C MET A 104 71.72 -4.07 15.52
N LEU A 105 71.86 -3.35 14.40
CA LEU A 105 70.81 -2.49 13.86
C LEU A 105 69.57 -3.30 13.46
N VAL A 106 69.74 -4.45 12.81
CA VAL A 106 68.65 -5.39 12.47
C VAL A 106 67.93 -5.85 13.73
N THR A 107 68.68 -6.26 14.75
CA THR A 107 68.12 -6.73 16.03
C THR A 107 67.33 -5.61 16.73
N SER A 108 67.85 -4.38 16.69
CA SER A 108 67.16 -3.21 17.25
C SER A 108 65.87 -2.85 16.50
N LEU A 109 65.85 -3.02 15.17
CA LEU A 109 64.67 -2.77 14.34
C LEU A 109 63.60 -3.82 14.60
N ALA A 110 63.97 -5.10 14.64
CA ALA A 110 63.06 -6.19 15.00
C ALA A 110 62.43 -5.99 16.39
N ARG A 111 63.22 -5.53 17.37
CA ARG A 111 62.71 -5.20 18.71
C ARG A 111 61.71 -4.04 18.67
N ARG A 112 62.05 -2.93 18.00
CA ARG A 112 61.14 -1.78 17.84
C ARG A 112 59.83 -2.18 17.16
N THR A 113 59.89 -3.03 16.15
CA THR A 113 58.71 -3.59 15.49
C THR A 113 57.84 -4.39 16.46
N SER A 114 58.42 -5.30 17.24
CA SER A 114 57.67 -6.11 18.20
C SER A 114 57.06 -5.27 19.32
N ASP A 115 57.79 -4.27 19.81
CA ASP A 115 57.30 -3.37 20.85
C ASP A 115 56.15 -2.48 20.32
N LEU A 116 56.24 -1.99 19.08
CA LEU A 116 55.15 -1.27 18.43
C LEU A 116 53.92 -2.16 18.23
N PHE A 117 54.09 -3.40 17.78
CA PHE A 117 52.99 -4.34 17.60
C PHE A 117 52.27 -4.64 18.92
N LYS A 118 53.01 -4.82 20.03
CA LYS A 118 52.40 -4.96 21.36
C LYS A 118 51.61 -3.73 21.78
N GLN A 119 52.13 -2.53 21.52
CA GLN A 119 51.42 -1.29 21.79
C GLN A 119 50.15 -1.19 20.94
N PHE A 120 50.22 -1.56 19.66
CA PHE A 120 49.08 -1.62 18.75
C PHE A 120 47.99 -2.55 19.30
N MET A 121 48.33 -3.79 19.68
CA MET A 121 47.34 -4.74 20.21
C MET A 121 46.64 -4.27 21.51
N ILE A 122 47.27 -3.37 22.28
CA ILE A 122 46.70 -2.84 23.53
C ILE A 122 45.89 -1.57 23.30
N SER A 123 46.35 -0.69 22.42
CA SER A 123 45.84 0.69 22.30
C SER A 123 45.14 1.01 20.99
N ALA A 124 45.21 0.12 19.99
CA ALA A 124 44.46 0.27 18.77
C ALA A 124 42.94 0.22 19.05
N PRO A 125 42.14 0.92 18.24
CA PRO A 125 40.72 1.12 18.49
C PRO A 125 39.87 -0.10 18.10
N PHE A 126 40.16 -1.28 18.65
CA PHE A 126 39.36 -2.50 18.46
C PHE A 126 38.04 -2.46 19.24
N ASP A 127 38.04 -1.91 20.45
CA ASP A 127 36.87 -1.89 21.35
C ASP A 127 36.14 -0.54 21.36
N GLY A 128 36.82 0.58 21.06
CA GLY A 128 36.20 1.92 20.99
C GLY A 128 35.66 2.48 22.32
N SER A 129 35.50 1.64 23.33
CA SER A 129 34.89 1.94 24.64
C SER A 129 35.64 3.03 25.41
N SER A 130 36.96 3.04 25.34
CA SER A 130 37.84 3.99 26.05
C SER A 130 37.67 5.44 25.61
N PHE A 131 37.12 5.68 24.42
CA PHE A 131 36.89 7.02 23.85
C PHE A 131 35.45 7.20 23.35
N LYS A 132 34.49 6.50 23.96
CA LYS A 132 33.05 6.63 23.68
C LYS A 132 32.67 6.42 22.21
N PHE A 133 33.43 5.62 21.48
CA PHE A 133 33.19 5.33 20.06
C PHE A 133 33.26 6.56 19.13
N GLU A 134 34.02 7.59 19.51
CA GLU A 134 34.21 8.77 18.66
C GLU A 134 35.18 8.47 17.50
N ALA A 135 34.67 8.54 16.26
CA ALA A 135 35.44 8.20 15.06
C ALA A 135 36.67 9.09 14.87
N ALA A 136 36.58 10.39 15.18
CA ALA A 136 37.71 11.32 15.08
C ALA A 136 38.91 10.88 15.94
N THR A 137 38.64 10.43 17.18
CA THR A 137 39.67 9.92 18.08
C THR A 137 40.27 8.61 17.57
N ALA A 138 39.45 7.71 17.02
CA ALA A 138 39.93 6.46 16.42
C ALA A 138 40.84 6.73 15.21
N PHE A 139 40.46 7.63 14.30
CA PHE A 139 41.29 8.01 13.15
C PHE A 139 42.62 8.62 13.59
N GLY A 140 42.62 9.50 14.60
CA GLY A 140 43.87 10.06 15.15
C GLY A 140 44.83 9.01 15.69
N ILE A 141 44.30 7.98 16.38
CA ILE A 141 45.12 6.85 16.87
C ILE A 141 45.68 6.03 15.69
N LEU A 142 44.85 5.72 14.69
CA LEU A 142 45.27 4.96 13.49
C LEU A 142 46.30 5.72 12.66
N GLU A 143 46.15 7.03 12.48
CA GLU A 143 47.14 7.88 11.81
C GLU A 143 48.47 7.91 12.55
N GLY A 144 48.44 7.96 13.88
CA GLY A 144 49.64 7.85 14.72
C GLY A 144 50.40 6.55 14.47
N PHE A 145 49.70 5.42 14.49
CA PHE A 145 50.30 4.11 14.20
C PHE A 145 50.79 3.99 12.75
N LYS A 146 50.06 4.55 11.78
CA LYS A 146 50.48 4.58 10.37
C LYS A 146 51.75 5.43 10.18
N ALA A 147 51.86 6.56 10.89
CA ALA A 147 53.07 7.37 10.87
C ALA A 147 54.27 6.64 11.47
N ASP A 148 54.09 5.89 12.56
CA ASP A 148 55.15 5.09 13.16
C ASP A 148 55.55 3.88 12.31
N LEU A 149 54.60 3.24 11.62
CA LEU A 149 54.88 2.24 10.59
C LEU A 149 55.71 2.81 9.44
N ASN A 150 55.37 3.99 8.94
CA ASN A 150 56.14 4.66 7.89
C ASN A 150 57.57 4.98 8.33
N LYS A 151 57.79 5.37 9.59
CA LYS A 151 59.14 5.57 10.15
C LYS A 151 59.94 4.26 10.20
N LEU A 152 59.29 3.14 10.57
CA LEU A 152 59.93 1.81 10.57
C LEU A 152 60.23 1.33 9.15
N ALA A 153 59.32 1.57 8.20
CA ALA A 153 59.51 1.25 6.79
C ALA A 153 60.68 2.04 6.18
N ALA A 154 60.75 3.36 6.43
CA ALA A 154 61.88 4.20 6.02
C ALA A 154 63.21 3.71 6.63
N SER A 155 63.22 3.37 7.93
CA SER A 155 64.40 2.80 8.59
C SER A 155 64.84 1.47 7.97
N ARG A 156 63.89 0.64 7.51
CA ARG A 156 64.17 -0.62 6.81
C ARG A 156 64.76 -0.36 5.42
N GLU A 157 64.21 0.59 4.67
CA GLU A 157 64.68 0.98 3.35
C GLU A 157 66.13 1.52 3.40
N GLU A 158 66.44 2.34 4.40
CA GLU A 158 67.81 2.85 4.65
C GLU A 158 68.83 1.73 4.93
N LEU A 159 68.39 0.65 5.62
CA LEU A 159 69.25 -0.49 5.97
C LEU A 159 69.38 -1.51 4.82
N SER A 160 68.43 -1.56 3.88
CA SER A 160 68.43 -2.50 2.76
C SER A 160 69.77 -2.60 1.99
N PRO A 161 70.39 -1.49 1.52
CA PRO A 161 71.66 -1.58 0.79
C PRO A 161 72.83 -2.04 1.65
N ILE A 162 72.78 -1.79 2.97
CA ILE A 162 73.82 -2.24 3.91
C ILE A 162 73.72 -3.76 4.10
N LEU A 163 72.50 -4.28 4.22
CA LEU A 163 72.25 -5.71 4.39
C LEU A 163 72.62 -6.51 3.14
N GLU A 164 72.31 -5.98 1.95
CA GLU A 164 72.70 -6.57 0.67
C GLU A 164 74.22 -6.63 0.51
N PHE A 165 74.94 -5.56 0.88
CA PHE A 165 76.41 -5.52 0.84
C PHE A 165 77.07 -6.57 1.74
N PHE A 166 76.48 -6.87 2.90
CA PHE A 166 77.01 -7.86 3.85
C PHE A 166 76.42 -9.27 3.70
N GLY A 167 75.42 -9.46 2.83
CA GLY A 167 74.71 -10.72 2.68
C GLY A 167 73.97 -11.16 3.94
N ILE A 168 73.40 -10.21 4.69
CA ILE A 168 72.64 -10.48 5.91
C ILE A 168 71.17 -10.66 5.52
N GLU A 169 70.58 -11.82 5.82
CA GLU A 169 69.17 -12.10 5.53
C GLU A 169 68.25 -11.42 6.56
N TYR A 170 67.45 -10.46 6.10
CA TYR A 170 66.37 -9.87 6.89
C TYR A 170 65.03 -10.53 6.53
N HIS A 171 64.40 -11.16 7.52
CA HIS A 171 63.11 -11.82 7.32
C HIS A 171 61.98 -10.80 7.45
N SER A 172 60.99 -10.85 6.54
CA SER A 172 59.78 -10.03 6.68
C SER A 172 59.09 -10.36 8.00
N ASN A 173 58.74 -9.33 8.76
CA ASN A 173 58.14 -9.51 10.07
C ASN A 173 56.63 -9.69 9.86
N ARG A 174 56.11 -10.90 10.05
CA ARG A 174 54.67 -11.19 9.88
C ARG A 174 53.78 -10.26 10.74
N ASP A 175 54.30 -9.82 11.88
CA ASP A 175 53.66 -8.86 12.77
C ASP A 175 53.44 -7.48 12.12
N LEU A 176 54.35 -7.03 11.24
CA LEU A 176 54.17 -5.77 10.49
C LEU A 176 53.09 -5.89 9.44
N GLU A 177 53.14 -6.97 8.66
CA GLU A 177 52.15 -7.25 7.61
C GLU A 177 50.74 -7.37 8.22
N GLN A 178 50.64 -8.02 9.38
CA GLN A 178 49.40 -8.10 10.15
C GLN A 178 48.95 -6.72 10.64
N MET A 179 49.84 -5.92 11.22
CA MET A 179 49.52 -4.58 11.72
C MET A 179 49.06 -3.63 10.62
N GLU A 180 49.74 -3.63 9.47
CA GLU A 180 49.38 -2.82 8.31
C GLU A 180 47.99 -3.23 7.78
N SER A 181 47.75 -4.54 7.67
CA SER A 181 46.44 -5.08 7.30
C SER A 181 45.34 -4.69 8.29
N ASP A 182 45.59 -4.81 9.60
CA ASP A 182 44.62 -4.50 10.64
C ASP A 182 44.33 -3.00 10.74
N ILE A 183 45.31 -2.13 10.48
CA ILE A 183 45.11 -0.68 10.41
C ILE A 183 44.17 -0.32 9.26
N ASP A 184 44.38 -0.86 8.06
CA ASP A 184 43.53 -0.58 6.90
C ASP A 184 42.09 -1.10 7.14
N LYS A 185 41.95 -2.29 7.73
CA LYS A 185 40.63 -2.84 8.10
C LYS A 185 39.94 -2.04 9.21
N LEU A 186 40.67 -1.63 10.24
CA LEU A 186 40.12 -0.76 11.29
C LEU A 186 39.68 0.57 10.69
N TRP A 187 40.45 1.12 9.75
CA TRP A 187 40.07 2.32 9.02
C TRP A 187 38.73 2.15 8.30
N ASP A 188 38.54 1.04 7.58
CA ASP A 188 37.28 0.73 6.90
C ASP A 188 36.10 0.61 7.89
N VAL A 189 36.30 -0.05 9.02
CA VAL A 189 35.24 -0.22 10.05
C VAL A 189 34.88 1.12 10.70
N TRP A 190 35.87 1.94 11.04
CA TRP A 190 35.65 3.26 11.64
C TRP A 190 35.07 4.26 10.63
N SER A 191 35.44 4.18 9.36
CA SER A 191 34.79 4.94 8.27
C SER A 191 33.33 4.55 8.14
N LEU A 192 33.00 3.26 8.20
CA LEU A 192 31.62 2.81 8.17
C LEU A 192 30.82 3.31 9.38
N LYS A 193 31.43 3.32 10.58
CA LYS A 193 30.82 3.88 11.79
C LYS A 193 30.55 5.38 11.65
N ASN A 194 31.52 6.15 11.15
CA ASN A 194 31.35 7.58 10.91
C ASN A 194 30.22 7.86 9.92
N ASP A 195 30.23 7.18 8.77
CA ASP A 195 29.17 7.29 7.76
C ASP A 195 27.79 6.95 8.34
N TRP A 196 27.73 5.90 9.17
CA TRP A 196 26.49 5.49 9.84
C TRP A 196 26.01 6.52 10.84
N ASP A 197 26.90 7.12 11.65
CA ASP A 197 26.53 8.14 12.63
C ASP A 197 26.01 9.41 11.98
N GLU A 198 26.65 9.86 10.89
CA GLU A 198 26.17 11.00 10.10
C GLU A 198 24.80 10.72 9.47
N ALA A 199 24.62 9.53 8.88
CA ALA A 199 23.36 9.12 8.30
C ALA A 199 22.26 9.00 9.37
N TRP A 200 22.57 8.37 10.51
CA TRP A 200 21.68 8.25 11.65
C TRP A 200 21.27 9.62 12.18
N GLU A 201 22.19 10.56 12.34
CA GLU A 201 21.88 11.89 12.84
C GLU A 201 20.97 12.66 11.87
N SER A 202 21.25 12.57 10.58
CA SER A 202 20.42 13.15 9.52
C SER A 202 19.02 12.55 9.47
N MET A 203 18.89 11.23 9.65
CA MET A 203 17.58 10.55 9.63
C MET A 203 16.79 10.76 10.92
N SER A 204 17.47 10.65 12.07
CA SER A 204 16.82 10.59 13.37
C SER A 204 16.42 11.96 13.94
N SER A 205 16.98 13.05 13.41
CA SER A 205 16.62 14.43 13.75
C SER A 205 15.41 14.97 12.97
N LYS A 206 14.96 14.26 11.93
CA LYS A 206 13.78 14.67 11.15
C LYS A 206 12.50 14.52 11.97
N PRO A 207 11.50 15.41 11.78
CA PRO A 207 10.18 15.25 12.39
C PRO A 207 9.57 13.88 12.06
N PHE A 208 8.97 13.24 13.05
CA PHE A 208 8.50 11.85 12.97
C PHE A 208 7.58 11.58 11.77
N TYR A 209 6.59 12.45 11.53
CA TYR A 209 5.64 12.29 10.42
C TYR A 209 6.24 12.56 9.03
N SER A 210 7.46 13.10 8.94
CA SER A 210 8.18 13.28 7.68
C SER A 210 9.14 12.14 7.34
N LEU A 211 9.21 11.12 8.20
CA LEU A 211 10.10 9.99 8.02
C LEU A 211 9.65 9.11 6.85
N ASN A 212 10.60 8.76 5.98
CA ASN A 212 10.41 7.81 4.90
C ASN A 212 10.93 6.44 5.34
N VAL A 213 10.06 5.61 5.92
CA VAL A 213 10.46 4.31 6.47
C VAL A 213 11.10 3.37 5.43
N PRO A 214 10.56 3.23 4.20
CA PRO A 214 11.21 2.44 3.15
C PRO A 214 12.64 2.89 2.82
N GLU A 215 12.89 4.21 2.80
CA GLU A 215 14.22 4.76 2.54
C GLU A 215 15.19 4.44 3.68
N ILE A 216 14.75 4.58 4.94
CA ILE A 216 15.56 4.22 6.12
C ILE A 216 15.90 2.72 6.10
N TYR A 217 14.95 1.87 5.72
CA TYR A 217 15.19 0.43 5.57
C TYR A 217 16.25 0.15 4.49
N ALA A 218 16.13 0.77 3.32
CA ALA A 218 17.08 0.59 2.22
C ALA A 218 18.50 1.07 2.59
N GLN A 219 18.61 2.20 3.30
CA GLN A 219 19.90 2.68 3.81
C GLN A 219 20.47 1.70 4.83
N GLY A 220 19.68 1.25 5.82
CA GLY A 220 20.11 0.26 6.81
C GLY A 220 20.64 -1.03 6.17
N ASP A 221 19.93 -1.58 5.17
CA ASP A 221 20.37 -2.77 4.44
C ASP A 221 21.66 -2.53 3.65
N ALA A 222 21.82 -1.35 3.03
CA ALA A 222 23.06 -0.97 2.36
C ALA A 222 24.25 -0.92 3.35
N PHE A 223 24.05 -0.39 4.55
CA PHE A 223 25.06 -0.38 5.62
C PHE A 223 25.38 -1.79 6.13
N PHE A 224 24.37 -2.66 6.31
CA PHE A 224 24.61 -4.09 6.62
C PHE A 224 25.45 -4.77 5.56
N ASN A 225 25.13 -4.58 4.28
CA ASN A 225 25.88 -5.16 3.17
C ASN A 225 27.34 -4.67 3.14
N ARG A 226 27.58 -3.40 3.48
CA ARG A 226 28.95 -2.86 3.65
C ARG A 226 29.66 -3.50 4.84
N LEU A 227 29.00 -3.62 5.99
CA LEU A 227 29.55 -4.24 7.20
C LEU A 227 29.94 -5.72 6.97
N PHE A 228 29.10 -6.48 6.28
CA PHE A 228 29.33 -7.91 6.02
C PHE A 228 30.45 -8.19 5.00
N LYS A 229 30.77 -7.23 4.12
CA LYS A 229 31.93 -7.33 3.22
C LYS A 229 33.25 -7.31 3.99
N ILE A 230 33.29 -6.69 5.17
CA ILE A 230 34.43 -6.72 6.09
C ILE A 230 34.43 -8.07 6.81
N LYS A 231 35.10 -9.07 6.23
CA LYS A 231 35.15 -10.45 6.76
C LYS A 231 36.14 -10.61 7.93
N GLU A 232 37.30 -9.98 7.82
CA GLU A 232 38.42 -10.13 8.75
C GLU A 232 38.42 -9.01 9.81
N GLY A 233 37.46 -9.09 10.74
CA GLY A 233 37.25 -8.07 11.78
C GLY A 233 35.97 -8.26 12.58
N ARG A 234 35.19 -9.31 12.28
CA ARG A 234 33.92 -9.61 12.96
C ARG A 234 34.04 -9.85 14.46
N ASP A 235 35.19 -10.34 14.89
CA ASP A 235 35.45 -10.60 16.31
C ASP A 235 35.67 -9.31 17.10
N TRP A 236 36.01 -8.21 16.42
CA TRP A 236 36.27 -6.92 17.05
C TRP A 236 34.99 -6.35 17.68
N PRO A 237 35.06 -5.85 18.92
CA PRO A 237 33.89 -5.28 19.58
C PRO A 237 33.28 -4.10 18.81
N ILE A 238 34.08 -3.26 18.14
CA ILE A 238 33.57 -2.17 17.30
C ILE A 238 32.66 -2.69 16.17
N TRP A 239 33.04 -3.79 15.52
CA TRP A 239 32.24 -4.39 14.45
C TRP A 239 30.90 -4.88 14.99
N ARG A 240 30.92 -5.60 16.13
CA ARG A 240 29.71 -6.07 16.82
C ARG A 240 28.82 -4.92 17.29
N ARG A 241 29.42 -3.79 17.69
CA ARG A 241 28.68 -2.60 18.10
C ARG A 241 27.91 -1.99 16.94
N ILE A 242 28.56 -1.78 15.79
CA ILE A 242 27.90 -1.27 14.57
C ILE A 242 26.78 -2.22 14.15
N GLN A 243 27.06 -3.53 14.14
CA GLN A 243 26.04 -4.53 13.84
C GLN A 243 24.82 -4.37 14.76
N HIS A 244 25.04 -4.28 16.07
CA HIS A 244 23.95 -4.16 17.03
C HIS A 244 23.14 -2.86 16.87
N GLU A 245 23.80 -1.73 16.61
CA GLU A 245 23.13 -0.45 16.35
C GLU A 245 22.26 -0.51 15.08
N LEU A 246 22.79 -1.11 14.00
CA LEU A 246 22.02 -1.33 12.77
C LEU A 246 20.82 -2.27 13.01
N GLU A 247 21.02 -3.38 13.75
CA GLU A 247 19.96 -4.34 14.09
C GLU A 247 18.84 -3.66 14.89
N GLN A 248 19.19 -2.84 15.90
CA GLN A 248 18.20 -2.11 16.70
C GLN A 248 17.35 -1.18 15.85
N VAL A 249 17.96 -0.45 14.91
CA VAL A 249 17.21 0.45 14.01
C VAL A 249 16.26 -0.33 13.13
N ILE A 250 16.73 -1.39 12.46
CA ILE A 250 15.88 -2.21 11.59
C ILE A 250 14.73 -2.85 12.38
N GLN A 251 15.00 -3.36 13.59
CA GLN A 251 13.95 -3.93 14.45
C GLN A 251 12.91 -2.89 14.90
N ALA A 252 13.28 -1.61 14.95
CA ALA A 252 12.34 -0.53 15.28
C ALA A 252 11.50 -0.05 14.09
N LEU A 253 11.91 -0.31 12.83
CA LEU A 253 11.17 0.17 11.66
C LEU A 253 9.73 -0.36 11.56
N PRO A 254 9.42 -1.64 11.85
CA PRO A 254 8.04 -2.13 11.90
C PRO A 254 7.18 -1.36 12.91
N LEU A 255 7.73 -1.04 14.09
CA LEU A 255 7.07 -0.22 15.08
C LEU A 255 6.79 1.19 14.56
N VAL A 256 7.79 1.83 13.95
CA VAL A 256 7.64 3.17 13.36
C VAL A 256 6.58 3.16 12.26
N THR A 257 6.53 2.11 11.45
CA THR A 257 5.53 1.92 10.39
C THR A 257 4.13 1.86 10.99
N ASN A 258 3.95 1.08 12.06
CA ASN A 258 2.69 0.99 12.78
C ASN A 258 2.27 2.34 13.38
N LEU A 259 3.19 3.07 14.02
CA LEU A 259 2.93 4.39 14.60
C LEU A 259 2.60 5.48 13.56
N LEU A 260 3.11 5.35 12.34
CA LEU A 260 2.81 6.23 11.21
C LEU A 260 1.53 5.83 10.46
N ASP A 261 0.88 4.74 10.85
CA ASP A 261 -0.34 4.27 10.20
C ASP A 261 -1.44 5.34 10.34
N PRO A 262 -2.05 5.77 9.22
CA PRO A 262 -3.07 6.82 9.22
C PRO A 262 -4.35 6.39 9.95
N ALA A 263 -4.54 5.12 10.28
CA ALA A 263 -5.66 4.65 11.09
C ALA A 263 -5.53 5.10 12.56
N ILE A 264 -4.32 5.38 13.04
CA ILE A 264 -4.08 5.83 14.42
C ILE A 264 -4.69 7.24 14.61
N ARG A 265 -5.33 7.44 15.75
CA ARG A 265 -6.06 8.66 16.14
C ARG A 265 -5.61 9.04 17.54
N ASP A 266 -5.98 10.24 18.00
CA ASP A 266 -5.54 10.75 19.30
C ASP A 266 -5.87 9.79 20.45
N ARG A 267 -7.05 9.14 20.44
CA ARG A 267 -7.43 8.09 21.42
C ARG A 267 -6.43 6.92 21.52
N HIS A 268 -5.83 6.52 20.40
CA HIS A 268 -4.83 5.45 20.36
C HIS A 268 -3.50 5.95 20.92
N TRP A 269 -3.11 7.18 20.58
CA TRP A 269 -1.95 7.85 21.16
C TRP A 269 -2.10 8.03 22.68
N ASP A 270 -3.29 8.36 23.17
CA ASP A 270 -3.55 8.51 24.60
C ASP A 270 -3.34 7.19 25.36
N ARG A 271 -3.73 6.05 24.78
CA ARG A 271 -3.43 4.72 25.33
C ARG A 271 -1.93 4.42 25.34
N ILE A 272 -1.21 4.79 24.27
CA ILE A 272 0.26 4.63 24.21
C ILE A 272 0.92 5.50 25.30
N LYS A 273 0.52 6.77 25.44
CA LYS A 273 1.05 7.68 26.47
C LYS A 273 0.77 7.16 27.88
N ALA A 274 -0.40 6.59 28.13
CA ALA A 274 -0.74 5.99 29.41
C ALA A 274 0.21 4.83 29.78
N GLU A 275 0.59 3.99 28.82
CA GLU A 275 1.51 2.87 29.03
C GLU A 275 2.97 3.31 29.19
N VAL A 276 3.36 4.39 28.51
CA VAL A 276 4.71 4.97 28.63
C VAL A 276 4.87 5.69 29.97
N ALA A 277 3.76 6.14 30.58
CA ALA A 277 3.72 6.97 31.80
C ALA A 277 4.48 8.30 31.67
N GLU A 278 4.67 8.77 30.44
CA GLU A 278 5.30 10.04 30.10
C GLU A 278 4.44 10.78 29.07
N GLY A 279 4.21 12.06 29.31
CA GLY A 279 3.47 12.91 28.39
C GLY A 279 4.37 13.41 27.27
N PHE A 280 4.05 13.07 26.03
CA PHE A 280 4.69 13.64 24.85
C PHE A 280 3.64 14.10 23.83
N ASP A 281 4.02 15.05 22.99
CA ASP A 281 3.22 15.49 21.85
C ASP A 281 3.75 14.85 20.57
N GLN A 282 2.99 13.91 20.02
CA GLN A 282 3.34 13.21 18.80
C GLN A 282 3.40 14.14 17.57
N ARG A 283 2.69 15.28 17.60
CA ARG A 283 2.65 16.26 16.50
C ARG A 283 3.75 17.33 16.60
N SER A 284 4.47 17.37 17.71
CA SER A 284 5.59 18.29 17.88
C SER A 284 6.69 17.99 16.86
N ARG A 285 7.36 19.04 16.37
CA ARG A 285 8.57 18.88 15.55
C ARG A 285 9.72 18.24 16.32
N GLU A 286 9.65 18.27 17.65
CA GLU A 286 10.61 17.66 18.56
C GLU A 286 10.36 16.15 18.72
N PHE A 287 9.18 15.66 18.30
CA PHE A 287 8.93 14.23 18.22
C PHE A 287 9.63 13.69 16.98
N THR A 288 10.75 13.00 17.21
CA THR A 288 11.63 12.47 16.17
C THR A 288 11.87 10.98 16.40
N LEU A 289 12.61 10.31 15.51
CA LEU A 289 12.96 8.91 15.71
C LEU A 289 13.74 8.71 17.03
N LYS A 290 14.57 9.67 17.43
CA LYS A 290 15.27 9.62 18.72
C LYS A 290 14.30 9.55 19.90
N SER A 291 13.19 10.28 19.84
CA SER A 291 12.16 10.27 20.86
C SER A 291 11.53 8.88 21.00
N VAL A 292 11.32 8.16 19.89
CA VAL A 292 10.81 6.77 19.91
C VAL A 292 11.73 5.81 20.67
N PHE A 293 13.05 5.95 20.47
CA PHE A 293 14.05 5.18 21.21
C PHE A 293 14.14 5.61 22.68
N HIS A 294 14.07 6.91 22.95
CA HIS A 294 14.11 7.45 24.32
C HIS A 294 12.93 6.98 25.18
N LEU A 295 11.73 6.95 24.60
CA LEU A 295 10.50 6.48 25.25
C LEU A 295 10.41 4.95 25.35
N GLU A 296 11.46 4.24 24.92
CA GLU A 296 11.55 2.78 24.89
C GLU A 296 10.32 2.11 24.24
N LEU A 297 9.74 2.74 23.19
CA LEU A 297 8.54 2.22 22.53
C LEU A 297 8.77 0.84 21.89
N LEU A 298 10.02 0.49 21.60
CA LEU A 298 10.42 -0.83 21.10
C LEU A 298 10.09 -1.96 22.09
N ARG A 299 10.19 -1.71 23.39
CA ARG A 299 9.80 -2.70 24.43
C ARG A 299 8.30 -2.93 24.48
N ARG A 300 7.51 -2.00 23.92
CA ARG A 300 6.05 -2.01 23.90
C ARG A 300 5.51 -2.25 22.49
N SER A 301 6.32 -2.87 21.61
CA SER A 301 5.96 -3.11 20.21
C SER A 301 4.68 -3.92 20.05
N ASP A 302 4.47 -4.93 20.90
CA ASP A 302 3.26 -5.75 20.90
C ASP A 302 2.00 -4.92 21.17
N LEU A 303 2.07 -3.99 22.14
CA LEU A 303 0.96 -3.09 22.45
C LEU A 303 0.66 -2.17 21.28
N VAL A 304 1.69 -1.55 20.70
CA VAL A 304 1.52 -0.67 19.53
C VAL A 304 0.97 -1.44 18.34
N SER A 305 1.46 -2.65 18.08
CA SER A 305 0.96 -3.50 17.00
C SER A 305 -0.53 -3.83 17.19
N ARG A 306 -0.93 -4.26 18.39
CA ARG A 306 -2.35 -4.51 18.71
C ARG A 306 -3.19 -3.26 18.52
N LEU A 307 -2.77 -2.12 19.07
CA LEU A 307 -3.51 -0.86 18.93
C LEU A 307 -3.61 -0.41 17.47
N THR A 308 -2.58 -0.67 16.66
CA THR A 308 -2.60 -0.35 15.22
C THR A 308 -3.60 -1.25 14.49
N GLU A 309 -3.69 -2.54 14.84
CA GLU A 309 -4.71 -3.44 14.29
C GLU A 309 -6.13 -3.04 14.70
N GLU A 310 -6.33 -2.66 15.97
CA GLU A 310 -7.60 -2.09 16.45
C GLU A 310 -7.95 -0.85 15.64
N ALA A 311 -7.01 0.10 15.51
CA ALA A 311 -7.17 1.32 14.76
C ALA A 311 -7.54 1.06 13.29
N ARG A 312 -6.90 0.09 12.63
CA ARG A 312 -7.21 -0.29 11.24
C ARG A 312 -8.64 -0.82 11.09
N LYS A 313 -9.15 -1.55 12.07
CA LYS A 313 -10.54 -2.04 12.07
C LYS A 313 -11.51 -0.89 12.33
N GLU A 314 -11.21 -0.03 13.29
CA GLU A 314 -11.97 1.19 13.55
C GLU A 314 -12.01 2.12 12.32
N PHE A 315 -10.91 2.24 11.57
CA PHE A 315 -10.84 3.05 10.36
C PHE A 315 -11.77 2.53 9.26
N LYS A 316 -11.89 1.20 9.12
CA LYS A 316 -12.86 0.59 8.17
C LYS A 316 -14.29 0.92 8.56
N ILE A 317 -14.61 0.88 9.86
CA ILE A 317 -15.92 1.26 10.39
C ILE A 317 -16.18 2.75 10.12
N GLU A 318 -15.21 3.61 10.40
CA GLU A 318 -15.29 5.05 10.15
C GLU A 318 -15.54 5.35 8.65
N ALA A 319 -14.83 4.66 7.75
CA ALA A 319 -15.03 4.80 6.31
C ALA A 319 -16.43 4.39 5.86
N ALA A 320 -16.91 3.22 6.31
CA ALA A 320 -18.25 2.73 5.99
C ALA A 320 -19.35 3.66 6.53
N LEU A 321 -19.19 4.18 7.76
CA LEU A 321 -20.13 5.15 8.33
C LEU A 321 -20.15 6.47 7.55
N ASN A 322 -18.99 6.99 7.17
CA ASN A 322 -18.91 8.22 6.39
C ASN A 322 -19.54 8.07 5.00
N GLU A 323 -19.44 6.89 4.38
CA GLU A 323 -20.13 6.58 3.14
C GLU A 323 -21.66 6.63 3.32
N ILE A 324 -22.19 5.94 4.33
CA ILE A 324 -23.63 5.96 4.67
C ILE A 324 -24.08 7.40 4.92
N ILE A 325 -23.37 8.14 5.76
CA ILE A 325 -23.66 9.55 6.06
C ILE A 325 -23.72 10.38 4.77
N SER A 326 -22.73 10.22 3.89
CA SER A 326 -22.65 11.00 2.64
C SER A 326 -23.83 10.72 1.72
N VAL A 327 -24.19 9.44 1.54
CA VAL A 327 -25.31 9.04 0.68
C VAL A 327 -26.60 9.65 1.21
N TRP A 328 -26.97 9.37 2.46
CA TRP A 328 -28.26 9.79 3.02
C TRP A 328 -28.37 11.30 3.29
N SER A 329 -27.26 11.99 3.47
CA SER A 329 -27.25 13.46 3.63
C SER A 329 -27.51 14.20 2.32
N SER A 330 -27.39 13.53 1.17
CA SER A 330 -27.59 14.13 -0.16
C SER A 330 -28.78 13.54 -0.94
N LEU A 331 -29.32 12.42 -0.46
CA LEU A 331 -30.36 11.68 -1.16
C LEU A 331 -31.69 12.45 -1.12
N GLU A 332 -32.27 12.69 -2.30
CA GLU A 332 -33.57 13.34 -2.48
C GLU A 332 -34.62 12.32 -2.94
N LEU A 333 -35.85 12.46 -2.45
CA LEU A 333 -36.97 11.63 -2.89
C LEU A 333 -37.52 12.18 -4.22
N LYS A 334 -37.52 11.36 -5.27
CA LYS A 334 -38.04 11.75 -6.59
C LYS A 334 -39.56 11.78 -6.58
N ILE A 335 -40.12 12.98 -6.66
CA ILE A 335 -41.57 13.21 -6.79
C ILE A 335 -41.85 13.73 -8.20
N VAL A 336 -42.68 13.00 -8.94
CA VAL A 336 -42.99 13.26 -10.34
C VAL A 336 -44.48 13.61 -10.52
N PRO A 337 -44.82 14.46 -11.50
CA PRO A 337 -46.22 14.71 -11.84
C PRO A 337 -46.95 13.42 -12.26
N TYR A 338 -48.16 13.23 -11.75
CA TYR A 338 -49.07 12.14 -12.11
C TYR A 338 -50.41 12.73 -12.54
N LYS A 339 -50.78 12.58 -13.82
CA LYS A 339 -51.99 13.19 -14.41
C LYS A 339 -52.06 14.73 -14.16
N THR A 340 -53.17 15.37 -14.52
CA THR A 340 -53.34 16.82 -14.34
C THR A 340 -53.47 17.18 -12.86
N ASN A 341 -52.54 18.00 -12.35
CA ASN A 341 -52.52 18.51 -10.97
C ASN A 341 -52.37 17.46 -9.86
N MET A 342 -51.68 16.34 -10.10
CA MET A 342 -51.37 15.37 -9.04
C MET A 342 -49.89 15.01 -9.05
N LEU A 343 -49.40 14.50 -7.93
CA LEU A 343 -48.01 14.13 -7.71
C LEU A 343 -47.96 12.65 -7.32
N ARG A 344 -46.86 11.99 -7.63
CA ARG A 344 -46.54 10.65 -7.11
C ARG A 344 -45.06 10.54 -6.81
N VAL A 345 -44.73 9.65 -5.88
CA VAL A 345 -43.37 9.19 -5.63
C VAL A 345 -42.99 8.20 -6.72
N GLU A 346 -41.82 8.40 -7.33
CA GLU A 346 -41.23 7.43 -8.23
C GLU A 346 -40.60 6.29 -7.42
N THR A 347 -41.04 5.06 -7.66
CA THR A 347 -40.45 3.88 -7.02
C THR A 347 -39.06 3.64 -7.60
N ASP A 348 -38.04 3.87 -6.78
CA ASP A 348 -36.64 3.60 -7.11
C ASP A 348 -36.21 2.32 -6.37
N GLU A 349 -36.22 1.18 -7.08
CA GLU A 349 -35.84 -0.13 -6.50
C GLU A 349 -34.39 -0.11 -5.99
N ASP A 350 -33.52 0.67 -6.63
CA ASP A 350 -32.12 0.84 -6.21
C ASP A 350 -32.03 1.56 -4.86
N LEU A 351 -32.92 2.52 -4.60
CA LEU A 351 -33.00 3.20 -3.30
C LEU A 351 -33.40 2.24 -2.18
N LEU A 352 -34.39 1.37 -2.41
CA LEU A 352 -34.81 0.37 -1.41
C LEU A 352 -33.71 -0.65 -1.15
N SER A 353 -33.07 -1.15 -2.21
CA SER A 353 -31.92 -2.07 -2.11
C SER A 353 -30.78 -1.44 -1.29
N THR A 354 -30.45 -0.17 -1.57
CA THR A 354 -29.40 0.58 -0.86
C THR A 354 -29.76 0.78 0.62
N LEU A 355 -31.04 1.00 0.93
CA LEU A 355 -31.53 1.12 2.30
C LEU A 355 -31.36 -0.18 3.10
N GLU A 356 -31.76 -1.31 2.51
CA GLU A 356 -31.61 -2.62 3.13
C GLU A 356 -30.13 -2.97 3.36
N GLU A 357 -29.27 -2.72 2.36
CA GLU A 357 -27.83 -2.94 2.46
C GLU A 357 -27.20 -2.10 3.58
N HIS A 358 -27.52 -0.79 3.63
CA HIS A 358 -26.97 0.09 4.66
C HIS A 358 -27.50 -0.22 6.06
N LEU A 359 -28.76 -0.66 6.21
CA LEU A 359 -29.29 -1.15 7.48
C LEU A 359 -28.56 -2.44 7.93
N LEU A 360 -28.32 -3.38 7.03
CA LEU A 360 -27.54 -4.58 7.33
C LEU A 360 -26.09 -4.24 7.71
N SER A 361 -25.48 -3.28 7.00
CA SER A 361 -24.14 -2.77 7.29
C SER A 361 -24.07 -2.15 8.69
N LEU A 362 -25.02 -1.28 9.06
CA LEU A 362 -25.09 -0.69 10.40
C LEU A 362 -25.29 -1.74 11.50
N SER A 363 -26.15 -2.74 11.26
CA SER A 363 -26.35 -3.87 12.17
C SER A 363 -25.06 -4.69 12.34
N THR A 364 -24.33 -4.91 11.25
CA THR A 364 -23.04 -5.61 11.28
C THR A 364 -21.99 -4.81 12.06
N ILE A 365 -21.88 -3.50 11.80
CA ILE A 365 -20.99 -2.58 12.52
C ILE A 365 -21.32 -2.59 14.01
N LYS A 366 -22.59 -2.49 14.39
CA LYS A 366 -23.03 -2.50 15.80
C LYS A 366 -22.68 -3.79 16.54
N ASN A 367 -22.62 -4.91 15.83
CA ASN A 367 -22.21 -6.19 16.39
C ASN A 367 -20.67 -6.37 16.45
N ASP A 368 -19.90 -5.52 15.75
CA ASP A 368 -18.44 -5.50 15.82
C ASP A 368 -17.97 -4.84 17.12
N GLN A 369 -17.10 -5.49 17.88
CA GLN A 369 -16.54 -4.93 19.13
C GLN A 369 -15.79 -3.59 18.94
N PHE A 370 -15.33 -3.26 17.73
CA PHE A 370 -14.58 -2.04 17.44
C PHE A 370 -15.48 -0.81 17.16
N HIS A 371 -16.81 -0.95 17.19
CA HIS A 371 -17.73 0.18 16.96
C HIS A 371 -17.85 1.15 18.14
N VAL A 372 -17.33 0.81 19.32
CA VAL A 372 -17.54 1.55 20.57
C VAL A 372 -17.29 3.06 20.44
N PRO A 373 -16.22 3.54 19.76
CA PRO A 373 -15.99 4.98 19.57
C PRO A 373 -17.08 5.69 18.74
N PHE A 374 -17.84 4.94 17.95
CA PHE A 374 -18.85 5.43 17.01
C PHE A 374 -20.28 5.08 17.42
N LYS A 375 -20.48 4.51 18.62
CA LYS A 375 -21.76 3.93 19.07
C LYS A 375 -22.95 4.89 18.90
N ASP A 376 -22.78 6.15 19.28
CA ASP A 376 -23.86 7.13 19.22
C ASP A 376 -24.25 7.45 17.77
N ILE A 377 -23.24 7.55 16.89
CA ILE A 377 -23.43 7.80 15.45
C ILE A 377 -24.12 6.59 14.79
N VAL A 378 -23.65 5.37 15.08
CA VAL A 378 -24.24 4.13 14.56
C VAL A 378 -25.69 4.02 14.99
N THR A 379 -25.99 4.24 16.27
CA THR A 379 -27.35 4.15 16.82
C THR A 379 -28.28 5.18 16.21
N TYR A 380 -27.79 6.42 16.01
CA TYR A 380 -28.55 7.47 15.36
C TYR A 380 -28.93 7.11 13.92
N TRP A 381 -27.97 6.67 13.12
CA TRP A 381 -28.22 6.33 11.72
C TRP A 381 -29.06 5.08 11.55
N GLU A 382 -28.85 4.06 12.39
CA GLU A 382 -29.68 2.84 12.38
C GLU A 382 -31.14 3.20 12.66
N SER A 383 -31.40 3.97 13.72
CA SER A 383 -32.75 4.44 14.04
C SER A 383 -33.35 5.30 12.93
N THR A 384 -32.55 6.19 12.34
CA THR A 384 -33.02 7.11 11.28
C THR A 384 -33.38 6.32 10.02
N LEU A 385 -32.52 5.41 9.57
CA LEU A 385 -32.78 4.58 8.40
C LEU A 385 -33.93 3.60 8.62
N SER A 386 -34.10 3.05 9.83
CA SER A 386 -35.27 2.20 10.15
C SER A 386 -36.58 2.98 10.05
N VAL A 387 -36.61 4.22 10.55
CA VAL A 387 -37.79 5.10 10.42
C VAL A 387 -38.07 5.43 8.95
N ILE A 388 -37.03 5.71 8.16
CA ILE A 388 -37.15 5.94 6.71
C ILE A 388 -37.72 4.70 6.01
N ALA A 389 -37.24 3.50 6.33
CA ALA A 389 -37.73 2.26 5.74
C ALA A 389 -39.23 2.06 5.99
N GLU A 390 -39.65 2.18 7.25
CA GLU A 390 -41.08 2.07 7.61
C GLU A 390 -41.94 3.14 6.92
N LEU A 391 -41.45 4.39 6.83
CA LEU A 391 -42.17 5.47 6.19
C LEU A 391 -42.29 5.28 4.67
N LEU A 392 -41.23 4.81 4.01
CA LEU A 392 -41.25 4.55 2.57
C LEU A 392 -42.21 3.41 2.22
N GLU A 393 -42.21 2.33 3.01
CA GLU A 393 -43.16 1.22 2.82
C GLU A 393 -44.61 1.70 2.95
N LEU A 394 -44.91 2.44 4.01
CA LEU A 394 -46.24 3.00 4.26
C LEU A 394 -46.65 3.99 3.16
N LEU A 395 -45.73 4.86 2.71
CA LEU A 395 -45.96 5.80 1.63
C LEU A 395 -46.27 5.08 0.31
N GLN A 396 -45.55 4.00 0.00
CA GLN A 396 -45.84 3.17 -1.18
C GLN A 396 -47.20 2.47 -1.06
N GLN A 397 -47.56 1.97 0.12
CA GLN A 397 -48.86 1.35 0.36
C GLN A 397 -50.01 2.35 0.13
N VAL A 398 -49.92 3.53 0.74
CA VAL A 398 -50.87 4.64 0.56
C VAL A 398 -50.96 5.01 -0.92
N GLN A 399 -49.83 5.18 -1.61
CA GLN A 399 -49.82 5.54 -3.04
C GLN A 399 -50.50 4.47 -3.91
N ARG A 400 -50.26 3.17 -3.65
CA ARG A 400 -50.88 2.07 -4.41
C ARG A 400 -52.41 2.05 -4.22
N GLN A 401 -52.88 2.14 -2.98
CA GLN A 401 -54.31 2.16 -2.68
C GLN A 401 -54.99 3.42 -3.21
N TRP A 402 -54.37 4.58 -3.02
CA TRP A 402 -54.85 5.86 -3.54
C TRP A 402 -54.95 5.86 -5.07
N ALA A 403 -53.93 5.35 -5.78
CA ALA A 403 -53.96 5.29 -7.24
C ALA A 403 -55.09 4.40 -7.78
N TYR A 404 -55.43 3.31 -7.07
CA TYR A 404 -56.58 2.50 -7.41
C TYR A 404 -57.90 3.28 -7.21
N LEU A 405 -58.10 3.86 -6.03
CA LEU A 405 -59.32 4.59 -5.68
C LEU A 405 -59.51 5.88 -6.50
N GLU A 406 -58.42 6.54 -6.89
CA GLU A 406 -58.44 7.69 -7.79
C GLU A 406 -59.04 7.33 -9.14
N ASN A 407 -58.61 6.21 -9.74
CA ASN A 407 -59.17 5.74 -11.01
C ASN A 407 -60.67 5.39 -10.87
N VAL A 408 -61.10 4.89 -9.71
CA VAL A 408 -62.50 4.53 -9.44
C VAL A 408 -63.38 5.79 -9.30
N PHE A 409 -63.02 6.70 -8.38
CA PHE A 409 -63.85 7.86 -8.04
C PHE A 409 -63.71 9.04 -9.01
N ARG A 410 -62.59 9.18 -9.74
CA ARG A 410 -62.47 10.20 -10.82
C ARG A 410 -62.82 9.64 -12.19
N GLY A 411 -62.76 8.32 -12.39
CA GLY A 411 -63.14 7.66 -13.64
C GLY A 411 -64.65 7.59 -13.86
N SER A 412 -65.46 7.59 -12.80
CA SER A 412 -66.92 7.60 -12.89
C SER A 412 -67.58 8.52 -11.85
N GLU A 413 -68.29 9.52 -12.35
CA GLU A 413 -69.14 10.39 -11.53
C GLU A 413 -70.34 9.63 -10.93
N ASP A 414 -70.80 8.57 -11.59
CA ASP A 414 -71.91 7.76 -11.11
C ASP A 414 -71.54 7.00 -9.82
N ILE A 415 -70.30 6.51 -9.71
CA ILE A 415 -69.82 5.86 -8.47
C ILE A 415 -69.79 6.85 -7.30
N ARG A 416 -69.40 8.11 -7.54
CA ARG A 416 -69.44 9.17 -6.50
C ARG A 416 -70.84 9.43 -5.98
N ILE A 417 -71.84 9.39 -6.86
CA ILE A 417 -73.24 9.57 -6.48
C ILE A 417 -73.75 8.38 -5.66
N LEU A 418 -73.28 7.16 -5.98
CA LEU A 418 -73.67 5.93 -5.30
C LEU A 418 -73.01 5.77 -3.92
N LEU A 419 -71.78 6.25 -3.75
CA LEU A 419 -70.98 6.15 -2.53
C LEU A 419 -70.52 7.54 -2.05
N PRO A 420 -71.46 8.40 -1.60
CA PRO A 420 -71.16 9.81 -1.30
C PRO A 420 -70.30 9.98 -0.04
N GLN A 421 -70.43 9.11 0.96
CA GLN A 421 -69.65 9.20 2.20
C GLN A 421 -68.19 8.85 1.91
N GLU A 422 -67.96 7.77 1.19
CA GLU A 422 -66.65 7.29 0.75
C GLU A 422 -65.98 8.28 -0.20
N ALA A 423 -66.74 8.88 -1.13
CA ALA A 423 -66.23 9.94 -2.01
C ALA A 423 -65.75 11.18 -1.23
N THR A 424 -66.49 11.61 -0.20
CA THR A 424 -66.06 12.74 0.66
C THR A 424 -64.81 12.41 1.48
N LEU A 425 -64.69 11.17 1.96
CA LEU A 425 -63.50 10.71 2.67
C LEU A 425 -62.30 10.66 1.73
N PHE A 426 -62.48 10.10 0.53
CA PHE A 426 -61.45 10.06 -0.51
C PHE A 426 -60.96 11.47 -0.89
N ASP A 427 -61.86 12.43 -1.10
CA ASP A 427 -61.49 13.82 -1.46
C ASP A 427 -60.69 14.51 -0.35
N ARG A 428 -60.93 14.15 0.92
CA ARG A 428 -60.12 14.63 2.05
C ARG A 428 -58.74 14.00 2.01
N THR A 429 -58.65 12.69 1.86
CA THR A 429 -57.38 11.95 1.81
C THR A 429 -56.54 12.35 0.59
N ASP A 430 -57.15 12.59 -0.57
CA ASP A 430 -56.50 13.06 -1.80
C ASP A 430 -55.78 14.40 -1.57
N ARG A 431 -56.44 15.35 -0.89
CA ARG A 431 -55.81 16.64 -0.54
C ARG A 431 -54.68 16.46 0.45
N LEU A 432 -54.87 15.66 1.50
CA LEU A 432 -53.83 15.40 2.50
C LEU A 432 -52.60 14.74 1.86
N PHE A 433 -52.81 13.76 0.98
CA PHE A 433 -51.74 13.09 0.25
C PHE A 433 -51.00 14.08 -0.66
N PHE A 434 -51.73 14.94 -1.40
CA PHE A 434 -51.11 15.97 -2.23
C PHE A 434 -50.25 16.95 -1.40
N TYR A 435 -50.76 17.46 -0.27
CA TYR A 435 -49.98 18.35 0.61
C TYR A 435 -48.76 17.64 1.20
N THR A 436 -48.90 16.36 1.55
CA THR A 436 -47.79 15.53 2.05
C THR A 436 -46.68 15.41 1.02
N LEU A 437 -47.02 15.09 -0.24
CA LEU A 437 -46.06 15.03 -1.33
C LEU A 437 -45.42 16.39 -1.63
N LEU A 438 -46.19 17.48 -1.54
CA LEU A 438 -45.64 18.83 -1.70
C LEU A 438 -44.63 19.17 -0.60
N ASN A 439 -44.93 18.79 0.65
CA ASN A 439 -44.02 18.98 1.79
C ASN A 439 -42.73 18.16 1.62
N PHE A 440 -42.83 16.93 1.10
CA PHE A 440 -41.66 16.11 0.77
C PHE A 440 -40.84 16.70 -0.38
N GLN A 441 -41.47 17.31 -1.38
CA GLN A 441 -40.77 17.98 -2.47
C GLN A 441 -40.03 19.25 -2.01
N GLN A 442 -40.55 19.93 -0.98
CA GLN A 442 -39.90 21.11 -0.38
C GLN A 442 -38.76 20.73 0.58
N ALA A 443 -38.75 19.49 1.09
CA ALA A 443 -37.67 19.02 1.92
C ALA A 443 -36.41 18.79 1.06
N SER A 444 -35.28 19.31 1.52
CA SER A 444 -34.01 19.26 0.77
C SER A 444 -33.41 17.85 0.67
N THR A 445 -33.79 16.93 1.56
CA THR A 445 -33.28 15.57 1.61
C THR A 445 -34.36 14.62 2.11
N LEU A 446 -34.25 13.34 1.76
CA LEU A 446 -35.15 12.28 2.24
C LEU A 446 -35.12 12.16 3.77
N VAL A 447 -33.95 12.32 4.39
CA VAL A 447 -33.83 12.33 5.86
C VAL A 447 -34.65 13.46 6.46
N ASN A 448 -34.60 14.67 5.89
CA ASN A 448 -35.37 15.81 6.37
C ASN A 448 -36.88 15.63 6.13
N ALA A 449 -37.26 15.02 5.00
CA ALA A 449 -38.66 14.70 4.71
C ALA A 449 -39.24 13.73 5.74
N CYS A 450 -38.50 12.65 6.06
CA CYS A 450 -38.91 11.63 7.03
C CYS A 450 -38.82 12.08 8.49
N SER A 451 -38.07 13.15 8.78
CA SER A 451 -37.92 13.70 10.13
C SER A 451 -39.01 14.72 10.50
N GLN A 452 -39.96 15.00 9.59
CA GLN A 452 -41.06 15.92 9.87
C GLN A 452 -41.96 15.38 11.00
N PRO A 453 -42.44 16.26 11.90
CA PRO A 453 -43.30 15.83 13.00
C PRO A 453 -44.62 15.27 12.46
N ASN A 454 -45.13 14.21 13.09
CA ASN A 454 -46.41 13.56 12.79
C ASN A 454 -46.55 12.90 11.42
N ILE A 455 -45.56 12.96 10.54
CA ILE A 455 -45.66 12.41 9.17
C ILE A 455 -46.06 10.93 9.14
N LYS A 456 -45.52 10.13 10.07
CA LYS A 456 -45.84 8.72 10.21
C LYS A 456 -47.30 8.49 10.55
N GLU A 457 -47.83 9.27 11.48
CA GLU A 457 -49.23 9.15 11.92
C GLU A 457 -50.18 9.69 10.85
N GLU A 458 -49.80 10.74 10.12
CA GLU A 458 -50.56 11.23 8.95
C GLU A 458 -50.67 10.17 7.86
N LEU A 459 -49.56 9.51 7.50
CA LEU A 459 -49.57 8.41 6.53
C LEU A 459 -50.37 7.20 7.01
N ARG A 460 -50.34 6.89 8.30
CA ARG A 460 -51.17 5.80 8.87
C ARG A 460 -52.66 6.12 8.79
N LEU A 461 -53.05 7.34 9.18
CA LEU A 461 -54.44 7.78 9.08
C LEU A 461 -54.92 7.77 7.63
N MET A 462 -54.08 8.20 6.69
CA MET A 462 -54.40 8.12 5.26
C MET A 462 -54.57 6.67 4.80
N ASN A 463 -53.71 5.75 5.24
CA ASN A 463 -53.84 4.33 4.93
C ASN A 463 -55.14 3.73 5.51
N ASP A 464 -55.46 4.02 6.77
CA ASP A 464 -56.69 3.55 7.41
C ASP A 464 -57.96 4.07 6.70
N ASP A 465 -57.95 5.35 6.30
CA ASP A 465 -59.05 5.94 5.51
C ASP A 465 -59.21 5.25 4.16
N LEU A 466 -58.10 4.98 3.44
CA LEU A 466 -58.13 4.29 2.14
C LEU A 466 -58.57 2.83 2.28
N GLU A 467 -58.14 2.12 3.32
CA GLU A 467 -58.59 0.76 3.61
C GLU A 467 -60.08 0.71 3.95
N ALA A 468 -60.58 1.67 4.71
CA ALA A 468 -62.00 1.79 5.02
C ALA A 468 -62.84 2.04 3.76
N ILE A 469 -62.36 2.92 2.86
CA ILE A 469 -63.00 3.18 1.56
C ILE A 469 -62.99 1.91 0.70
N GLN A 470 -61.84 1.24 0.60
CA GLN A 470 -61.70 0.04 -0.21
C GLN A 470 -62.62 -1.07 0.29
N LYS A 471 -62.69 -1.28 1.61
CA LYS A 471 -63.61 -2.25 2.22
C LYS A 471 -65.07 -1.92 1.91
N SER A 472 -65.46 -0.65 2.03
CA SER A 472 -66.84 -0.21 1.75
C SER A 472 -67.19 -0.39 0.27
N LEU A 473 -66.23 -0.17 -0.62
CA LEU A 473 -66.36 -0.43 -2.05
C LEU A 473 -66.54 -1.93 -2.33
N ASP A 474 -65.72 -2.78 -1.73
CA ASP A 474 -65.81 -4.24 -1.88
C ASP A 474 -67.15 -4.78 -1.34
N ASP A 475 -67.58 -4.31 -0.16
CA ASP A 475 -68.90 -4.64 0.41
C ASP A 475 -70.05 -4.18 -0.51
N TYR A 476 -69.87 -3.04 -1.19
CA TYR A 476 -70.83 -2.56 -2.17
C TYR A 476 -70.88 -3.43 -3.43
N LEU A 477 -69.73 -3.82 -3.98
CA LEU A 477 -69.64 -4.71 -5.12
C LEU A 477 -70.19 -6.11 -4.80
N GLU A 478 -69.94 -6.63 -3.61
CA GLU A 478 -70.46 -7.93 -3.19
C GLU A 478 -71.97 -7.91 -3.03
N ARG A 479 -72.55 -6.83 -2.50
CA ARG A 479 -74.01 -6.65 -2.49
C ARG A 479 -74.59 -6.64 -3.91
N LYS A 480 -73.92 -5.97 -4.84
CA LYS A 480 -74.32 -5.97 -6.26
C LYS A 480 -74.21 -7.35 -6.91
N ARG A 481 -73.24 -8.18 -6.49
CA ARG A 481 -73.14 -9.59 -6.91
C ARG A 481 -74.25 -10.46 -6.34
N GLN A 482 -74.68 -10.22 -5.10
CA GLN A 482 -75.81 -10.94 -4.50
C GLN A 482 -77.14 -10.59 -5.19
N GLU A 483 -77.32 -9.32 -5.55
CA GLU A 483 -78.46 -8.84 -6.33
C GLU A 483 -78.45 -9.42 -7.75
N PHE A 484 -77.27 -9.57 -8.36
CA PHE A 484 -77.11 -10.14 -9.71
C PHE A 484 -75.95 -11.16 -9.79
N PRO A 485 -76.24 -12.47 -9.64
CA PRO A 485 -75.21 -13.51 -9.55
C PRO A 485 -74.28 -13.64 -10.77
N ARG A 486 -74.62 -13.11 -11.96
CA ARG A 486 -73.69 -13.16 -13.10
C ARG A 486 -72.50 -12.21 -12.94
N PHE A 487 -72.57 -11.23 -12.05
CA PHE A 487 -71.43 -10.40 -11.68
C PHE A 487 -70.32 -11.16 -10.95
N TYR A 488 -70.54 -12.42 -10.52
CA TYR A 488 -69.45 -13.30 -10.08
C TYR A 488 -68.50 -13.71 -11.22
N PHE A 489 -68.92 -13.60 -12.49
CA PHE A 489 -68.07 -13.90 -13.66
C PHE A 489 -67.24 -12.71 -14.15
N VAL A 490 -67.33 -11.57 -13.45
CA VAL A 490 -66.73 -10.29 -13.83
C VAL A 490 -65.78 -9.82 -12.74
N SER A 491 -64.62 -9.26 -13.13
CA SER A 491 -63.64 -8.72 -12.18
C SER A 491 -64.18 -7.47 -11.47
N ASN A 492 -63.60 -7.09 -10.33
CA ASN A 492 -64.01 -5.87 -9.62
C ASN A 492 -63.83 -4.62 -10.50
N SER A 493 -62.76 -4.54 -11.30
CA SER A 493 -62.54 -3.40 -12.22
C SER A 493 -63.60 -3.32 -13.31
N ASP A 494 -63.90 -4.44 -13.96
CA ASP A 494 -64.93 -4.51 -15.00
C ASP A 494 -66.31 -4.17 -14.40
N MET A 495 -66.60 -4.61 -13.17
CA MET A 495 -67.85 -4.31 -12.49
C MET A 495 -67.99 -2.83 -12.18
N LEU A 496 -66.92 -2.18 -11.75
CA LEU A 496 -66.91 -0.74 -11.50
C LEU A 496 -67.12 0.05 -12.80
N GLU A 497 -66.55 -0.39 -13.92
CA GLU A 497 -66.81 0.22 -15.23
C GLU A 497 -68.28 0.06 -15.65
N ILE A 498 -68.87 -1.13 -15.49
CA ILE A 498 -70.30 -1.38 -15.77
C ILE A 498 -71.21 -0.50 -14.92
N LEU A 499 -70.90 -0.36 -13.62
CA LEU A 499 -71.69 0.45 -12.69
C LEU A 499 -71.49 1.94 -12.94
N GLY A 500 -70.31 2.33 -13.40
CA GLY A 500 -69.91 3.71 -13.62
C GLY A 500 -70.37 4.32 -14.95
N ASP A 501 -70.67 3.48 -15.94
CA ASP A 501 -71.23 3.85 -17.25
C ASP A 501 -72.67 3.31 -17.40
N ALA A 502 -73.37 3.01 -16.30
CA ALA A 502 -74.71 2.41 -16.33
C ALA A 502 -75.76 3.22 -17.10
N ARG A 503 -75.48 4.50 -17.42
CA ARG A 503 -76.34 5.37 -18.23
C ARG A 503 -76.14 5.21 -19.74
N ASP A 504 -75.02 4.63 -20.18
CA ASP A 504 -74.67 4.45 -21.59
C ASP A 504 -74.70 2.96 -21.96
N PRO A 505 -75.80 2.49 -22.56
CA PRO A 505 -75.99 1.07 -22.82
C PRO A 505 -75.05 0.54 -23.93
N GLU A 506 -74.48 1.40 -24.78
CA GLU A 506 -73.48 0.99 -25.77
C GLU A 506 -72.14 0.62 -25.14
N LYS A 507 -71.77 1.26 -24.03
CA LYS A 507 -70.54 0.91 -23.29
C LYS A 507 -70.69 -0.35 -22.46
N ALA A 508 -71.87 -0.54 -21.85
CA ALA A 508 -72.22 -1.76 -21.12
C ALA A 508 -72.12 -3.02 -22.02
N GLN A 509 -72.34 -2.86 -23.33
CA GLN A 509 -72.28 -3.92 -24.32
C GLN A 509 -70.96 -4.71 -24.33
N ASN A 510 -69.84 -4.04 -24.07
CA ASN A 510 -68.51 -4.66 -24.06
C ASN A 510 -68.36 -5.72 -22.96
N TYR A 511 -69.12 -5.58 -21.87
CA TYR A 511 -69.06 -6.45 -20.71
C TYR A 511 -70.15 -7.53 -20.72
N ILE A 512 -71.19 -7.37 -21.54
CA ILE A 512 -72.27 -8.35 -21.69
C ILE A 512 -71.74 -9.69 -22.20
N LYS A 513 -70.73 -9.67 -23.09
CA LYS A 513 -70.04 -10.90 -23.54
C LYS A 513 -69.35 -11.65 -22.39
N LYS A 514 -68.87 -10.94 -21.37
CA LYS A 514 -68.25 -11.54 -20.17
C LYS A 514 -69.29 -12.08 -19.20
N CYS A 515 -70.47 -11.45 -19.12
CA CYS A 515 -71.57 -11.86 -18.22
C CYS A 515 -72.42 -13.02 -18.78
N PHE A 516 -72.50 -13.17 -20.10
CA PHE A 516 -73.40 -14.12 -20.78
C PHE A 516 -72.64 -15.00 -21.77
N GLN A 517 -72.55 -16.31 -21.49
CA GLN A 517 -72.01 -17.27 -22.45
C GLN A 517 -72.94 -17.40 -23.67
N GLY A 518 -72.39 -17.18 -24.87
CA GLY A 518 -73.09 -17.37 -26.15
C GLY A 518 -73.69 -16.10 -26.78
N ILE A 519 -73.64 -14.94 -26.11
CA ILE A 519 -74.08 -13.65 -26.69
C ILE A 519 -72.84 -12.83 -27.10
N LYS A 520 -72.77 -12.45 -28.37
CA LYS A 520 -71.63 -11.71 -28.94
C LYS A 520 -71.84 -10.21 -28.96
N SER A 521 -73.04 -9.77 -29.35
CA SER A 521 -73.46 -8.36 -29.35
C SER A 521 -74.98 -8.24 -29.17
N LEU A 522 -75.44 -7.10 -28.64
CA LEU A 522 -76.83 -6.67 -28.65
C LEU A 522 -76.92 -5.36 -29.42
N ASP A 523 -77.71 -5.30 -30.48
CA ASP A 523 -77.98 -4.05 -31.19
C ASP A 523 -79.22 -3.39 -30.58
N LEU A 524 -79.07 -2.19 -30.00
CA LEU A 524 -80.14 -1.45 -29.35
C LEU A 524 -80.68 -0.37 -30.31
N VAL A 525 -81.96 -0.42 -30.66
CA VAL A 525 -82.60 0.54 -31.58
C VAL A 525 -83.50 1.51 -30.84
N ALA A 526 -83.22 2.82 -30.84
CA ALA A 526 -84.05 3.88 -30.23
C ALA A 526 -85.52 3.86 -30.68
N PRO A 527 -86.50 4.10 -29.78
CA PRO A 527 -87.90 4.19 -30.17
C PRO A 527 -88.12 5.39 -31.12
N VAL A 528 -88.78 5.14 -32.24
CA VAL A 528 -89.23 6.19 -33.18
C VAL A 528 -90.41 6.93 -32.55
N GLN A 529 -90.40 8.26 -32.59
CA GLN A 529 -91.24 9.22 -31.83
C GLN A 529 -92.77 9.18 -32.08
N SER A 530 -93.45 8.02 -32.08
CA SER A 530 -94.91 7.99 -32.31
C SER A 530 -95.72 6.90 -31.59
N THR A 531 -95.24 6.37 -30.47
CA THR A 531 -96.07 5.57 -29.56
C THR A 531 -95.72 5.87 -28.10
N SER A 532 -96.72 6.08 -27.27
CA SER A 532 -96.65 6.52 -25.87
C SER A 532 -96.11 5.48 -24.87
N GLU A 533 -95.31 4.51 -25.34
CA GLU A 533 -94.55 3.56 -24.55
C GLU A 533 -93.17 3.43 -25.21
N GLY A 534 -92.16 4.13 -24.69
CA GLY A 534 -90.84 4.16 -25.30
C GLY A 534 -90.11 2.82 -25.17
N SER A 535 -90.13 2.02 -26.23
CA SER A 535 -89.43 0.73 -26.30
C SER A 535 -88.41 0.61 -27.47
N TYR A 536 -87.12 0.91 -27.25
CA TYR A 536 -85.92 0.14 -27.70
C TYR A 536 -86.21 -1.34 -27.97
N LYS A 537 -85.72 -1.74 -29.14
CA LYS A 537 -85.60 -3.14 -29.53
C LYS A 537 -84.14 -3.54 -29.40
N ALA A 538 -83.85 -4.62 -28.67
CA ALA A 538 -82.52 -5.21 -28.64
C ALA A 538 -82.47 -6.40 -29.59
N PHE A 539 -81.37 -6.57 -30.36
CA PHE A 539 -81.12 -7.73 -31.22
C PHE A 539 -79.87 -8.47 -30.76
N ALA A 540 -79.99 -9.70 -30.27
CA ALA A 540 -78.84 -10.51 -29.85
C ALA A 540 -78.20 -11.26 -31.03
N SER A 541 -76.89 -11.13 -31.22
CA SER A 541 -76.12 -11.97 -32.14
C SER A 541 -75.48 -13.14 -31.38
N ILE A 542 -75.77 -14.37 -31.84
CA ILE A 542 -75.20 -15.63 -31.35
C ILE A 542 -74.30 -16.17 -32.48
N ASP A 543 -73.13 -16.75 -32.17
CA ASP A 543 -72.10 -17.06 -33.18
C ASP A 543 -72.62 -17.87 -34.41
N GLN A 544 -72.02 -17.54 -35.56
CA GLN A 544 -72.19 -18.06 -36.94
C GLN A 544 -73.59 -18.06 -37.57
N GLU A 545 -74.67 -17.88 -36.82
CA GLU A 545 -76.01 -17.58 -37.37
C GLU A 545 -76.59 -16.33 -36.70
N CYS A 546 -76.72 -15.23 -37.44
CA CYS A 546 -77.46 -14.04 -36.99
C CYS A 546 -78.95 -14.39 -36.78
N LYS A 547 -79.31 -14.91 -35.61
CA LYS A 547 -80.69 -15.06 -35.17
C LYS A 547 -81.08 -13.84 -34.35
N SER A 548 -81.84 -12.94 -34.96
CA SER A 548 -82.36 -11.73 -34.35
C SER A 548 -83.54 -12.03 -33.41
N PHE A 549 -83.28 -11.94 -32.10
CA PHE A 549 -84.34 -11.95 -31.08
C PHE A 549 -84.75 -10.51 -30.77
N VAL A 550 -86.05 -10.21 -30.78
CA VAL A 550 -86.57 -8.85 -30.47
C VAL A 550 -87.00 -8.81 -29.01
N PHE A 551 -86.34 -7.96 -28.23
CA PHE A 551 -86.74 -7.63 -26.85
C PHE A 551 -87.43 -6.26 -26.83
N TYR A 552 -88.47 -6.09 -26.01
CA TYR A 552 -89.14 -4.79 -25.78
C TYR A 552 -88.89 -4.38 -24.31
N TYR A 553 -88.36 -3.18 -24.04
CA TYR A 553 -88.29 -2.57 -22.69
C TYR A 553 -89.09 -1.26 -22.70
N THR A 554 -89.44 -0.67 -21.55
CA THR A 554 -90.21 0.60 -21.50
C THR A 554 -89.38 1.74 -20.92
N GLU A 555 -89.62 2.97 -21.41
CA GLU A 555 -89.08 4.27 -20.94
C GLU A 555 -89.52 4.58 -19.49
N ARG A 556 -89.01 3.82 -18.54
CA ARG A 556 -88.77 4.30 -17.19
C ARG A 556 -87.27 4.20 -17.04
N GLY A 557 -86.60 5.36 -17.04
CA GLY A 557 -85.15 5.46 -17.18
C GLY A 557 -84.36 4.61 -16.20
N PHE A 558 -83.04 4.59 -16.41
CA PHE A 558 -81.98 3.98 -15.57
C PHE A 558 -81.91 4.54 -14.13
N THR A 559 -83.01 5.03 -13.56
CA THR A 559 -83.14 5.55 -12.19
C THR A 559 -83.62 4.50 -11.18
N ARG A 560 -83.67 3.23 -11.59
CA ARG A 560 -83.74 2.02 -10.75
C ARG A 560 -82.70 1.00 -11.25
N PRO A 561 -82.30 0.01 -10.42
CA PRO A 561 -81.14 -0.82 -10.70
C PRO A 561 -81.26 -1.50 -12.07
N VAL A 562 -80.13 -1.95 -12.63
CA VAL A 562 -80.03 -2.74 -13.88
C VAL A 562 -80.91 -4.02 -13.88
N GLU A 563 -81.60 -4.31 -12.77
CA GLU A 563 -82.52 -5.41 -12.47
C GLU A 563 -83.61 -5.69 -13.53
N PRO A 564 -84.46 -4.74 -14.01
CA PRO A 564 -85.54 -5.11 -14.94
C PRO A 564 -85.06 -5.40 -16.36
N LEU A 565 -83.89 -4.89 -16.74
CA LEU A 565 -83.34 -5.01 -18.10
C LEU A 565 -82.86 -6.43 -18.41
N GLN A 566 -82.40 -7.17 -17.40
CA GLN A 566 -81.78 -8.49 -17.59
C GLN A 566 -82.74 -9.64 -17.29
N GLU A 567 -83.67 -9.49 -16.34
CA GLU A 567 -84.71 -10.50 -16.07
C GLU A 567 -85.68 -10.64 -17.25
N ASP A 568 -86.00 -9.54 -17.94
CA ASP A 568 -86.79 -9.56 -19.19
C ASP A 568 -86.03 -10.15 -20.37
N VAL A 569 -84.70 -9.97 -20.45
CA VAL A 569 -83.87 -10.60 -21.50
C VAL A 569 -83.76 -12.10 -21.27
N GLU A 570 -83.55 -12.57 -20.04
CA GLU A 570 -83.52 -14.01 -19.74
C GLU A 570 -84.89 -14.67 -19.87
N THR A 571 -85.95 -14.00 -19.41
CA THR A 571 -87.31 -14.53 -19.47
C THR A 571 -87.84 -14.54 -20.92
N ASN A 572 -87.57 -13.51 -21.72
CA ASN A 572 -87.94 -13.49 -23.14
C ASN A 572 -87.03 -14.35 -24.01
N ALA A 573 -85.72 -14.40 -23.77
CA ALA A 573 -84.82 -15.30 -24.50
C ALA A 573 -85.14 -16.76 -24.17
N GLY A 574 -85.40 -17.08 -22.90
CA GLY A 574 -85.86 -18.40 -22.46
C GLY A 574 -87.21 -18.79 -23.07
N LYS A 575 -88.20 -17.88 -23.09
CA LYS A 575 -89.50 -18.12 -23.73
C LYS A 575 -89.42 -18.23 -25.25
N GLN A 576 -88.59 -17.43 -25.92
CA GLN A 576 -88.39 -17.48 -27.38
C GLN A 576 -87.61 -18.73 -27.82
N MET A 577 -86.57 -19.12 -27.08
CA MET A 577 -85.83 -20.37 -27.33
C MET A 577 -86.70 -21.61 -27.05
N ALA A 578 -87.60 -21.55 -26.06
CA ALA A 578 -88.60 -22.58 -25.83
C ALA A 578 -89.64 -22.63 -26.98
N LEU A 579 -90.14 -21.49 -27.44
CA LEU A 579 -91.07 -21.42 -28.60
C LEU A 579 -90.43 -21.94 -29.90
N HIS A 580 -89.13 -21.68 -30.11
CA HIS A 580 -88.40 -22.12 -31.29
C HIS A 580 -88.09 -23.63 -31.24
N ARG A 581 -87.75 -24.17 -30.05
CA ARG A 581 -87.63 -25.63 -29.84
C ARG A 581 -88.96 -26.37 -30.02
N VAL A 582 -90.09 -25.72 -29.73
CA VAL A 582 -91.43 -26.28 -30.00
C VAL A 582 -91.72 -26.28 -31.49
N LYS A 583 -91.43 -25.19 -32.23
CA LYS A 583 -91.63 -25.14 -33.70
C LYS A 583 -90.74 -26.11 -34.50
N GLU A 584 -89.49 -26.33 -34.08
CA GLU A 584 -88.60 -27.33 -34.72
C GLU A 584 -89.00 -28.78 -34.39
N ARG A 585 -89.58 -29.04 -33.21
CA ARG A 585 -90.11 -30.37 -32.87
C ARG A 585 -91.43 -30.69 -33.57
N ASP A 586 -92.32 -29.70 -33.73
CA ASP A 586 -93.65 -29.88 -34.31
C ASP A 586 -93.67 -30.01 -35.85
N SER A 587 -92.53 -29.85 -36.52
CA SER A 587 -92.41 -30.02 -37.98
C SER A 587 -91.83 -31.37 -38.43
N SER A 588 -91.47 -32.27 -37.49
CA SER A 588 -90.82 -33.56 -37.83
C SER A 588 -91.57 -34.83 -37.40
N LEU A 589 -92.70 -34.75 -36.69
CA LEU A 589 -93.46 -35.94 -36.27
C LEU A 589 -94.98 -35.71 -36.35
N PHE A 590 -95.67 -36.61 -37.06
CA PHE A 590 -97.13 -36.75 -37.28
C PHE A 590 -97.71 -36.01 -38.52
N GLN A 591 -97.41 -36.45 -39.75
CA GLN A 591 -98.13 -37.56 -40.42
C GLN A 591 -98.53 -38.73 -39.50
N ASP A 592 -99.75 -38.71 -38.96
CA ASP A 592 -100.73 -39.81 -39.08
C ASP A 592 -101.91 -39.67 -38.10
N ARG A 593 -103.11 -39.76 -38.68
CA ARG A 593 -104.39 -40.24 -38.12
C ARG A 593 -105.04 -39.46 -36.95
N TYR A 594 -106.08 -38.67 -37.21
CA TYR A 594 -107.51 -39.05 -37.33
C TYR A 594 -108.21 -39.50 -36.02
N LEU A 595 -109.12 -38.61 -35.54
CA LEU A 595 -110.55 -38.83 -35.20
C LEU A 595 -111.02 -38.41 -33.79
N LEU A 596 -111.90 -37.38 -33.80
CA LEU A 596 -113.21 -37.27 -33.11
C LEU A 596 -113.19 -37.18 -31.56
N LYS A 597 -114.00 -36.44 -30.81
CA LYS A 597 -115.25 -35.63 -30.87
C LYS A 597 -115.24 -34.89 -29.50
N GLY A 598 -115.85 -33.76 -29.21
CA GLY A 598 -116.98 -33.01 -29.73
C GLY A 598 -117.48 -32.05 -28.64
N VAL A 599 -118.33 -31.10 -29.07
CA VAL A 599 -118.98 -29.99 -28.34
C VAL A 599 -118.14 -28.73 -28.18
#